data_AF-A0A454XW24-F1
#
_entry.id   AF-A0A454XW24-F1
#
_cell.length_a   1.000
_cell.length_b   1.000
_cell.length_c   1.000
_cell.angle_alpha   90.00
_cell.angle_beta   90.00
_cell.angle_gamma   90.00
#
_symmetry.space_group_name_H-M   'P 1'
#
loop_
_entity.id
_entity.type
_entity.pdbx_description
1 polymer ?
#
loop_
_entity_poly.entity_id
_entity_poly.type
_entity_poly.pdbx_seq_one_letter_code
_entity_poly.pdbx_strand_id
1 'polypeptide(L)'
;MATGNVMPDRYQSLTPILKTPLSDTLALPLSQQGRLCGFFEAQFYKCMEAYGAKLGRKYCDFENRDFNECVTGDKQKMRSEAIRAQRIKLYKEGKLETAFEENHPAPGEFKPDHFQWNRTH
;
A
#
# COMPACT_ATOMS: atom_id res chain seq x y z
N MET A 1 -15.37 3.84 9.87
CA MET A 1 -15.51 4.34 8.48
C MET A 1 -14.12 4.71 8.00
N ALA A 2 -13.60 4.04 6.97
CA ALA A 2 -12.28 4.32 6.41
C ALA A 2 -12.36 5.57 5.50
N THR A 3 -12.37 6.75 6.10
CA THR A 3 -12.52 8.04 5.40
C THR A 3 -11.19 8.68 4.99
N GLY A 4 -10.06 7.97 5.10
CA GLY A 4 -8.73 8.56 4.99
C GLY A 4 -8.20 8.80 3.57
N ASN A 5 -8.50 7.93 2.60
CA ASN A 5 -7.75 7.88 1.33
C ASN A 5 -8.68 7.80 0.10
N VAL A 6 -9.72 8.63 0.02
CA VAL A 6 -10.48 8.75 -1.23
C VAL A 6 -9.63 9.50 -2.25
N MET A 7 -9.57 9.00 -3.47
CA MET A 7 -8.86 9.68 -4.56
C MET A 7 -9.37 11.13 -4.73
N PRO A 8 -8.49 12.14 -4.76
CA PRO A 8 -8.93 13.54 -4.83
C PRO A 8 -9.66 13.83 -6.14
N ASP A 9 -10.67 14.70 -6.09
CA ASP A 9 -11.49 15.07 -7.26
C ASP A 9 -10.69 15.63 -8.43
N ARG A 10 -9.52 16.21 -8.16
CA ARG A 10 -8.55 16.67 -9.15
C ARG A 10 -7.28 15.83 -9.09
N TYR A 11 -7.40 14.54 -9.40
CA TYR A 11 -6.22 13.74 -9.63
C TYR A 11 -5.57 14.14 -10.98
N GLN A 12 -4.43 14.83 -10.89
CA GLN A 12 -3.56 15.09 -12.03
C GLN A 12 -2.32 14.23 -11.88
N SER A 13 -2.14 13.25 -12.76
CA SER A 13 -0.86 12.57 -12.89
C SER A 13 0.12 13.51 -13.58
N LEU A 14 1.33 13.62 -13.03
CA LEU A 14 2.43 14.37 -13.65
C LEU A 14 3.00 13.54 -14.81
N THR A 15 2.30 13.52 -15.94
CA THR A 15 2.83 12.95 -17.17
C THR A 15 3.50 14.05 -17.99
N PRO A 16 4.67 13.76 -18.60
CA PRO A 16 5.31 14.73 -19.48
C PRO A 16 4.41 15.01 -20.68
N ILE A 17 4.27 16.28 -21.06
CA ILE A 17 3.50 16.71 -22.23
C ILE A 17 4.03 16.05 -23.50
N LEU A 18 5.34 15.83 -23.55
CA LEU A 18 6.02 15.14 -24.65
C LEU A 18 6.74 13.89 -24.13
N LYS A 19 6.32 12.72 -24.60
CA LYS A 19 7.01 11.45 -24.32
C LYS A 19 8.28 11.37 -25.15
N THR A 20 9.42 11.40 -24.47
CA THR A 20 10.76 11.27 -25.04
C THR A 20 11.57 10.26 -24.21
N PRO A 21 12.61 9.62 -24.77
CA PRO A 21 13.46 8.72 -23.99
C PRO A 21 14.10 9.41 -22.77
N LEU A 22 14.37 10.72 -22.87
CA LEU A 22 14.84 11.54 -21.76
C LEU A 22 13.77 11.74 -20.67
N SER A 23 12.52 12.01 -21.04
CA SER A 23 11.44 12.14 -20.05
C SER A 23 11.15 10.82 -19.35
N ASP A 24 11.23 9.69 -20.06
CA ASP A 24 10.96 8.36 -19.49
C ASP A 24 12.06 7.95 -18.49
N THR A 25 13.32 8.23 -18.80
CA THR A 25 14.44 7.97 -17.87
C THR A 25 14.39 8.84 -16.62
N LEU A 26 13.97 10.12 -16.76
CA LEU A 26 13.83 11.04 -15.62
C LEU A 26 12.60 10.74 -14.75
N ALA A 27 11.59 10.04 -15.28
CA ALA A 27 10.41 9.64 -14.52
C ALA A 27 10.65 8.41 -13.61
N LEU A 28 11.63 7.57 -13.95
CA LEU A 28 11.95 6.35 -13.22
C LEU A 28 12.21 6.53 -11.71
N PRO A 29 13.01 7.51 -11.23
CA PRO A 29 13.27 7.68 -9.80
C PRO A 29 12.03 8.09 -8.97
N LEU A 30 11.02 8.68 -9.62
CA LEU A 30 9.75 9.07 -8.99
C LEU A 30 8.77 7.89 -8.93
N SER A 31 9.00 6.83 -9.71
CA SER A 31 8.20 5.62 -9.69
C SER A 31 8.58 4.68 -8.54
N GLN A 32 7.64 3.84 -8.15
CA GLN A 32 7.88 2.69 -7.27
C GLN A 32 8.25 1.41 -8.06
N GLN A 33 8.53 1.53 -9.35
CA GLN A 33 8.94 0.40 -10.18
C GLN A 33 10.24 -0.22 -9.65
N GLY A 34 10.25 -1.55 -9.47
CA GLY A 34 11.36 -2.29 -8.87
C GLY A 34 11.46 -2.19 -7.34
N ARG A 35 10.53 -1.48 -6.68
CA ARG A 35 10.41 -1.43 -5.22
C ARG A 35 9.25 -2.31 -4.73
N LEU A 36 9.13 -2.44 -3.41
CA LEU A 36 8.11 -3.26 -2.74
C LEU A 36 6.67 -2.92 -3.19
N CYS A 37 6.39 -1.64 -3.45
CA CYS A 37 5.06 -1.18 -3.86
C CYS A 37 4.85 -1.10 -5.39
N GLY A 38 5.81 -1.57 -6.18
CA GLY A 38 5.74 -1.50 -7.65
C GLY A 38 4.57 -2.29 -8.24
N PHE A 39 4.16 -3.39 -7.60
CA PHE A 39 2.99 -4.17 -8.02
C PHE A 39 1.69 -3.35 -7.93
N PHE A 40 1.46 -2.69 -6.80
CA PHE A 40 0.28 -1.85 -6.60
C PHE A 40 0.30 -0.61 -7.48
N GLU A 41 1.47 0.00 -7.68
CA GLU A 41 1.63 1.11 -8.62
C GLU A 41 1.23 0.69 -10.04
N ALA A 42 1.71 -0.47 -10.51
CA ALA A 42 1.38 -0.98 -11.83
C ALA A 42 -0.13 -1.26 -11.97
N GLN A 43 -0.77 -1.87 -10.97
CA GLN A 43 -2.20 -2.13 -10.99
C GLN A 43 -3.03 -0.84 -11.04
N PHE A 44 -2.64 0.17 -10.26
CA PHE A 44 -3.29 1.47 -10.26
C PHE A 44 -3.18 2.17 -11.63
N TYR A 45 -1.98 2.22 -12.22
CA TYR A 45 -1.82 2.84 -13.53
C TYR A 45 -2.50 2.06 -14.67
N LYS A 46 -2.60 0.74 -14.59
CA LYS A 46 -3.41 -0.06 -15.54
C LYS A 46 -4.89 0.31 -15.48
N CYS A 47 -5.45 0.48 -14.27
CA CYS A 47 -6.82 0.96 -14.14
C CYS A 47 -6.98 2.38 -14.70
N MET A 48 -6.03 3.27 -14.40
CA MET A 48 -6.03 4.65 -14.90
C MET A 48 -5.88 4.74 -16.42
N GLU A 49 -5.14 3.81 -17.04
CA GLU A 49 -5.04 3.71 -18.50
C GLU A 49 -6.36 3.26 -19.12
N ALA A 50 -7.06 2.31 -18.50
CA ALA A 50 -8.35 1.81 -19.01
C ALA A 50 -9.48 2.84 -18.92
N TYR A 51 -9.56 3.60 -17.82
CA TYR A 51 -10.69 4.53 -17.57
C TYR A 51 -10.35 6.01 -17.81
N GLY A 52 -9.06 6.36 -17.84
CA GLY A 52 -8.59 7.75 -17.91
C GLY A 52 -8.85 8.54 -16.62
N ALA A 53 -8.31 9.76 -16.55
CA ALA A 53 -8.33 10.58 -15.34
C ALA A 53 -9.75 10.96 -14.83
N LYS A 54 -10.73 11.13 -15.73
CA LYS A 54 -12.09 11.57 -15.36
C LYS A 54 -12.90 10.47 -14.67
N LEU A 55 -12.85 9.24 -15.20
CA LEU A 55 -13.60 8.10 -14.67
C LEU A 55 -12.77 7.31 -13.64
N GLY A 56 -11.45 7.35 -13.74
CA GLY A 56 -10.52 6.67 -12.84
C GLY A 56 -10.72 7.03 -11.37
N ARG A 57 -11.12 8.27 -11.05
CA ARG A 57 -11.44 8.66 -9.67
C ARG A 57 -12.51 7.79 -8.98
N LYS A 58 -13.44 7.23 -9.76
CA LYS A 58 -14.55 6.43 -9.24
C LYS A 58 -14.22 4.94 -9.29
N TYR A 59 -13.58 4.51 -10.38
CA TYR A 59 -13.34 3.09 -10.63
C TYR A 59 -12.01 2.60 -10.06
N CYS A 60 -10.97 3.45 -10.02
CA CYS A 60 -9.62 3.10 -9.59
C CYS A 60 -9.31 3.49 -8.13
N ASP A 61 -10.35 3.78 -7.34
CA ASP A 61 -10.19 4.24 -5.96
C ASP A 61 -9.68 3.13 -5.03
N PHE A 62 -10.05 1.87 -5.29
CA PHE A 62 -9.53 0.75 -4.52
C PHE A 62 -8.04 0.53 -4.76
N GLU A 63 -7.62 0.52 -6.02
CA GLU A 63 -6.22 0.37 -6.42
C GLU A 63 -5.38 1.53 -5.87
N ASN A 64 -5.90 2.76 -5.92
CA ASN A 64 -5.24 3.92 -5.32
C ASN A 64 -5.09 3.78 -3.80
N ARG A 65 -6.11 3.28 -3.11
CA ARG A 65 -6.05 3.07 -1.64
C ARG A 65 -5.05 2.00 -1.25
N ASP A 66 -4.94 0.94 -2.03
CA ASP A 66 -3.98 -0.14 -1.79
C ASP A 66 -2.55 0.33 -2.08
N PHE A 67 -2.35 1.08 -3.17
CA PHE A 67 -1.06 1.71 -3.46
C PHE A 67 -0.63 2.69 -2.34
N ASN A 68 -1.53 3.58 -1.91
CA ASN A 68 -1.23 4.51 -0.82
C ASN A 68 -0.96 3.77 0.50
N GLU A 69 -1.70 2.71 0.80
CA GLU A 69 -1.47 1.90 2.01
C GLU A 69 -0.10 1.21 1.97
N CYS A 70 0.33 0.71 0.82
CA CYS A 70 1.67 0.15 0.68
C CYS A 70 2.77 1.20 0.93
N VAL A 71 2.58 2.43 0.44
CA VAL A 71 3.57 3.52 0.59
C VAL A 71 3.64 4.04 2.03
N THR A 72 2.51 4.18 2.72
CA THR A 72 2.48 4.77 4.07
C THR A 72 2.48 3.74 5.20
N GLY A 73 1.91 2.56 4.98
CA GLY A 73 1.76 1.50 6.00
C GLY A 73 0.79 1.83 7.13
N ASP A 74 -0.04 2.87 6.98
CA ASP A 74 -0.84 3.42 8.08
C ASP A 74 -1.82 2.38 8.66
N LYS A 75 -2.52 1.64 7.79
CA LYS A 75 -3.52 0.65 8.23
C LYS A 75 -2.84 -0.54 8.91
N GLN A 76 -1.71 -1.01 8.38
CA GLN A 76 -0.92 -2.06 9.01
C GLN A 76 -0.47 -1.64 10.43
N LYS A 77 -0.01 -0.41 10.59
CA LYS A 77 0.39 0.14 11.89
C LYS A 77 -0.79 0.26 12.86
N MET A 78 -1.90 0.84 12.44
CA MET A 78 -3.11 0.93 13.27
C MET A 78 -3.62 -0.45 13.69
N ARG A 79 -3.54 -1.44 12.80
CA ARG A 79 -3.91 -2.82 13.09
C ARG A 79 -2.99 -3.43 14.16
N SER A 80 -1.68 -3.25 14.05
CA SER A 80 -0.73 -3.81 15.02
C SER A 80 -0.89 -3.17 16.40
N GLU A 81 -1.14 -1.86 16.46
CA GLU A 81 -1.45 -1.13 17.69
C GLU A 81 -2.75 -1.62 18.34
N ALA A 82 -3.82 -1.84 17.56
CA ALA A 82 -5.08 -2.37 18.07
C ALA A 82 -4.93 -3.79 18.64
N ILE A 83 -4.20 -4.66 17.95
CA ILE A 83 -3.89 -6.03 18.42
C ILE A 83 -3.11 -5.96 19.74
N ARG A 84 -2.09 -5.10 19.79
CA ARG A 84 -1.26 -4.90 20.98
C ARG A 84 -2.10 -4.42 22.17
N ALA A 85 -2.95 -3.42 21.96
CA ALA A 85 -3.82 -2.86 23.00
C ALA A 85 -4.80 -3.93 23.54
N GLN A 86 -5.40 -4.71 22.65
CA GLN A 86 -6.33 -5.77 23.05
C GLN A 86 -5.65 -6.89 23.84
N ARG A 87 -4.43 -7.30 23.45
CA ARG A 87 -3.66 -8.30 24.20
C ARG A 87 -3.31 -7.83 25.61
N ILE A 88 -2.84 -6.59 25.74
CA ILE A 88 -2.54 -6.00 27.05
C ILE A 88 -3.80 -5.95 27.93
N LYS A 89 -4.95 -5.61 27.34
CA LYS A 89 -6.24 -5.62 28.05
C LYS A 89 -6.59 -7.01 28.57
N LEU A 90 -6.52 -8.03 27.72
CA LEU A 90 -6.86 -9.42 28.09
C LEU A 90 -5.90 -10.00 29.15
N TYR A 91 -4.62 -9.64 29.09
CA TYR A 91 -3.63 -10.00 30.11
C TYR A 91 -3.97 -9.35 31.47
N LYS A 92 -4.31 -8.06 31.48
CA LYS A 92 -4.76 -7.36 32.71
C LYS A 92 -6.05 -7.94 33.30
N GLU A 93 -6.94 -8.47 32.45
CA GLU A 93 -8.16 -9.16 32.86
C GLU A 93 -7.91 -10.60 33.37
N GLY A 94 -6.67 -11.11 33.29
CA GLY A 94 -6.32 -12.47 33.69
C GLY A 94 -6.81 -13.56 32.73
N LYS A 95 -7.27 -13.20 31.52
CA LYS A 95 -7.73 -14.15 30.49
C LYS A 95 -6.59 -14.74 29.66
N LEU A 96 -5.43 -14.11 29.69
CA LEU A 96 -4.20 -14.58 29.06
C LEU A 96 -3.12 -14.72 30.12
N GLU A 97 -2.36 -15.82 30.08
CA GLU A 97 -1.24 -16.07 30.99
C GLU A 97 -0.06 -15.13 30.72
N THR A 98 0.16 -14.76 29.46
CA THR A 98 1.20 -13.82 29.02
C THR A 98 0.62 -12.79 28.06
N ALA A 99 1.18 -11.58 28.06
CA ALA A 99 0.71 -10.51 27.18
C ALA A 99 1.11 -10.72 25.70
N PHE A 100 2.23 -11.40 25.45
CA PHE A 100 2.73 -11.73 24.13
C PHE A 100 3.33 -13.14 24.15
N GLU A 101 3.22 -13.82 23.01
CA GLU A 101 3.81 -15.15 22.81
C GLU A 101 5.34 -15.06 22.83
N GLU A 102 6.00 -16.00 23.50
CA GLU A 102 7.47 -16.05 23.59
C GLU A 102 8.11 -16.53 22.29
N ASN A 103 7.41 -17.42 21.56
CA ASN A 103 7.85 -17.97 20.28
C ASN A 103 7.48 -17.03 19.12
N HIS A 104 8.08 -15.83 19.07
CA HIS A 104 8.01 -14.99 17.89
C HIS A 104 9.23 -15.22 16.98
N PRO A 105 9.09 -15.16 15.64
CA PRO A 105 10.24 -15.20 14.74
C PRO A 105 11.23 -14.09 15.12
N ALA A 106 12.52 -14.36 15.04
CA ALA A 106 13.52 -13.35 15.34
C ALA A 106 13.42 -12.18 14.34
N PRO A 107 13.73 -10.94 14.76
CA PRO A 107 13.71 -9.79 13.85
C PRO A 107 14.60 -10.06 12.63
N GLY A 108 13.99 -10.09 11.44
CA GLY A 108 14.68 -10.34 10.17
C GLY A 108 14.50 -11.76 9.59
N GLU A 109 13.97 -12.72 10.35
CA GLU A 109 13.68 -14.07 9.82
C GLU A 109 12.42 -14.08 8.93
N PHE A 110 11.41 -13.32 9.33
CA PHE A 110 10.19 -13.18 8.53
C PHE A 110 10.42 -12.19 7.38
N LYS A 111 10.53 -12.71 6.16
CA LYS A 111 10.46 -11.91 4.93
C LYS A 111 9.01 -11.89 4.46
N PRO A 112 8.32 -10.73 4.49
CA PRO A 112 6.98 -10.66 3.94
C PRO A 112 7.03 -10.99 2.44
N ASP A 113 6.09 -11.78 1.94
CA ASP A 113 5.90 -11.90 0.50
C ASP A 113 5.20 -10.64 0.00
N HIS A 114 5.98 -9.75 -0.62
CA HIS A 114 5.50 -8.49 -1.18
C HIS A 114 4.89 -8.68 -2.58
N PHE A 115 4.12 -9.76 -2.77
CA PHE A 115 3.56 -10.14 -4.07
C PHE A 115 4.64 -10.29 -5.15
N GLN A 116 5.86 -10.71 -4.77
CA GLN A 116 7.01 -10.75 -5.69
C GLN A 116 6.79 -11.74 -6.85
N TRP A 117 5.90 -12.70 -6.64
CA TRP A 117 5.56 -13.75 -7.60
C TRP A 117 4.27 -13.47 -8.40
N ASN A 118 3.55 -12.38 -8.09
CA ASN A 118 2.33 -12.03 -8.81
C ASN A 118 2.67 -11.32 -10.12
N ARG A 119 2.21 -11.89 -11.23
CA ARG A 119 2.28 -11.24 -12.54
C ARG A 119 1.11 -10.29 -12.72
N THR A 120 1.42 -9.05 -13.07
CA THR A 120 0.42 -8.13 -13.61
C THR A 120 0.18 -8.51 -15.08
N HIS A 121 -0.80 -9.38 -15.36
CA HIS A 121 -1.24 -9.70 -16.73
C HIS A 121 -1.72 -8.47 -17.50
#